data_AF-Q6HH93-F1
#
_entry.id   AF-Q6HH93-F1
#
_cell.length_a   1.000
_cell.length_b   1.000
_cell.length_c   1.000
_cell.angle_alpha   90.00
_cell.angle_beta   90.00
_cell.angle_gamma   90.00
#
_symmetry.space_group_name_H-M   'P 1'
#
loop_
_entity.id
_entity.type
_entity.pdbx_description
1 polymer ?
#
loop_
_entity_poly.entity_id
_entity_poly.type
_entity_poly.pdbx_seq_one_letter_code
_entity_poly.pdbx_strand_id
1 'polypeptide(L)' 'MACTTNNVCFDVCLKITITPGSGIDAVVDCGGACGTSPTIVISPSGSIVITLPLVACFSITLNDDLSVASSLTSLSFQTS' A
#
# COMPACT_ATOMS: atom_id res chain seq x y z
N MET A 1 20.68 22.83 1.74
CA MET A 1 19.30 23.31 1.60
C MET A 1 18.51 22.27 0.83
N ALA A 2 17.96 21.28 1.54
CA ALA A 2 17.18 20.23 0.89
C ALA A 2 15.82 20.77 0.42
N CYS A 3 15.35 20.28 -0.73
CA CYS A 3 14.01 20.57 -1.24
C CYS A 3 13.08 19.43 -0.84
N THR A 4 12.05 19.73 -0.04
CA THR A 4 11.06 18.73 0.42
C THR A 4 9.69 18.99 -0.18
N THR A 5 9.11 17.96 -0.79
CA THR A 5 7.70 17.91 -1.16
C THR A 5 6.97 16.95 -0.23
N ASN A 6 5.92 17.43 0.42
CA ASN A 6 5.08 16.63 1.30
C ASN A 6 3.80 16.19 0.58
N ASN A 7 3.12 15.20 1.16
CA ASN A 7 1.79 14.77 0.75
C ASN A 7 1.74 14.27 -0.70
N VAL A 8 2.79 13.58 -1.14
CA VAL A 8 2.75 12.83 -2.40
C VAL A 8 2.00 11.54 -2.13
N CYS A 9 0.73 11.49 -2.50
CA CYS A 9 -0.18 10.39 -2.17
C CYS A 9 -0.48 9.52 -3.38
N PHE A 10 -0.57 8.21 -3.16
CA PHE A 10 -0.95 7.22 -4.15
C PHE A 10 -1.96 6.24 -3.55
N ASP A 11 -2.92 5.81 -4.36
CA ASP A 11 -3.76 4.69 -4.02
C ASP A 11 -2.94 3.39 -4.12
N VAL A 12 -3.04 2.54 -3.09
CA VAL A 12 -2.35 1.25 -3.03
C VAL A 12 -3.30 0.18 -2.50
N CYS A 13 -3.14 -1.07 -2.97
CA CYS A 13 -3.89 -2.20 -2.44
C CYS A 13 -2.99 -3.01 -1.53
N LEU A 14 -3.34 -3.14 -0.25
CA LEU A 14 -2.72 -4.15 0.59
C LEU A 14 -3.45 -5.49 0.39
N LYS A 15 -2.77 -6.45 -0.22
CA LYS A 15 -3.27 -7.81 -0.43
C LYS A 15 -2.66 -8.73 0.63
N ILE A 16 -3.51 -9.30 1.47
CA ILE A 16 -3.13 -10.27 2.50
C ILE A 16 -3.66 -11.63 2.07
N THR A 17 -2.78 -12.59 1.83
CA THR A 17 -3.13 -13.96 1.47
C THR A 17 -2.82 -14.87 2.65
N ILE A 18 -3.84 -15.58 3.12
CA ILE A 18 -3.72 -16.58 4.18
C ILE A 18 -3.90 -17.94 3.52
N THR A 19 -2.83 -18.72 3.50
CA THR A 19 -2.82 -20.05 2.89
C THR A 19 -2.75 -21.10 3.99
N PRO A 20 -3.80 -21.95 4.15
CA PRO A 20 -3.80 -23.00 5.16
C PRO A 20 -2.56 -23.89 5.05
N GLY A 21 -1.83 -24.05 6.15
CA GLY A 21 -0.60 -24.86 6.19
C GLY A 21 0.66 -24.22 5.60
N SER A 22 0.56 -23.06 4.93
CA SER A 22 1.71 -22.37 4.32
C SER A 22 1.99 -20.97 4.87
N GLY A 23 1.07 -20.40 5.68
CA GLY A 23 1.30 -19.13 6.39
C GLY A 23 0.52 -17.95 5.82
N ILE A 24 1.05 -16.75 6.03
CA ILE A 24 0.43 -15.47 5.67
C ILE A 24 1.43 -14.65 4.86
N ASP A 25 1.00 -14.16 3.69
CA ASP A 25 1.75 -13.25 2.84
C ASP A 25 1.03 -11.90 2.73
N ALA A 26 1.79 -10.81 2.74
CA ALA A 26 1.26 -9.45 2.57
C ALA A 26 2.03 -8.71 1.49
N VAL A 27 1.34 -8.20 0.49
CA VAL A 27 1.92 -7.49 -0.66
C VAL A 27 1.20 -6.16 -0.88
N VAL A 28 1.97 -5.10 -1.10
CA VAL A 28 1.45 -3.80 -1.54
C VAL A 28 1.44 -3.79 -3.07
N ASP A 29 0.24 -3.68 -3.65
CA ASP A 29 0.02 -3.57 -5.09
C ASP A 29 -0.25 -2.10 -5.44
N CYS A 30 0.69 -1.48 -6.15
CA CYS A 30 0.64 -0.07 -6.54
C CYS A 30 0.11 0.15 -7.97
N GLY A 31 -0.33 -0.89 -8.68
CA GLY A 31 -0.77 -0.81 -10.09
C GLY A 31 -2.12 -1.47 -10.37
N GLY A 32 -2.68 -2.21 -9.41
CA GLY A 32 -3.99 -2.86 -9.51
C GLY A 32 -5.16 -1.96 -9.13
N ALA A 33 -6.34 -2.22 -9.72
CA ALA A 33 -7.58 -1.64 -9.23
C ALA A 33 -7.97 -2.32 -7.89
N CYS A 34 -7.85 -1.60 -6.77
CA CYS A 34 -8.18 -2.12 -5.43
C CYS A 34 -9.70 -2.18 -5.16
N GLY A 35 -10.51 -1.59 -6.04
CA GLY A 35 -11.86 -1.18 -5.71
C GLY A 35 -11.88 -0.04 -4.67
N THR A 36 -13.06 0.38 -4.25
CA THR A 36 -13.25 1.46 -3.26
C THR A 36 -13.62 0.94 -1.88
N SER A 37 -13.61 -0.38 -1.66
CA SER A 37 -13.97 -1.00 -0.39
C SER A 37 -13.13 -2.24 -0.11
N PRO A 38 -12.87 -2.55 1.18
CA PRO A 38 -12.24 -3.81 1.56
C PRO A 38 -12.98 -5.01 0.98
N THR A 39 -12.24 -5.99 0.47
CA THR A 39 -12.80 -7.25 -0.03
C THR A 39 -12.15 -8.44 0.64
N ILE A 40 -12.92 -9.52 0.79
CA ILE A 40 -12.45 -10.81 1.27
C ILE A 40 -12.94 -11.86 0.28
N VAL A 41 -12.00 -12.60 -0.30
CA VAL A 41 -12.27 -13.68 -1.25
C VAL A 41 -11.70 -14.97 -0.69
N ILE A 42 -12.54 -16.00 -0.59
CA ILE A 42 -12.11 -17.33 -0.19
C ILE A 42 -12.02 -18.18 -1.45
N SER A 43 -10.81 -18.61 -1.79
CA SER A 43 -10.56 -19.48 -2.92
C SER A 43 -11.07 -20.91 -2.67
N PRO A 44 -11.33 -21.71 -3.72
CA PRO A 44 -11.76 -23.11 -3.57
C PRO A 44 -10.77 -24.00 -2.82
N SER A 45 -9.48 -23.63 -2.78
CA SER A 45 -8.44 -24.31 -1.99
C SER A 45 -8.49 -23.95 -0.49
N GLY A 46 -9.42 -23.07 -0.08
CA GLY A 46 -9.54 -22.58 1.29
C GLY A 46 -8.62 -21.41 1.62
N SER A 47 -7.83 -20.92 0.67
CA SER A 47 -6.98 -19.73 0.89
C SER A 47 -7.84 -18.47 0.93
N ILE A 48 -7.56 -17.57 1.88
CA ILE A 48 -8.31 -16.33 2.09
C ILE A 48 -7.46 -15.18 1.56
N VAL A 49 -8.01 -14.37 0.66
CA VAL A 49 -7.38 -13.18 0.12
C VAL A 49 -8.17 -11.96 0.59
N ILE A 50 -7.54 -11.11 1.39
CA ILE A 50 -8.09 -9.83 1.86
C ILE A 50 -7.43 -8.73 1.03
N THR A 51 -8.22 -7.90 0.36
CA THR A 51 -7.70 -6.73 -0.35
C THR A 51 -8.22 -5.46 0.32
N LEU A 52 -7.30 -4.62 0.81
CA LEU A 52 -7.61 -3.35 1.45
C LEU A 52 -7.18 -2.19 0.54
N PRO A 53 -8.12 -1.36 0.06
CA PRO A 53 -7.78 -0.13 -0.65
C PRO A 53 -7.30 0.93 0.36
N LEU A 54 -6.07 1.38 0.18
CA LEU A 54 -5.41 2.36 1.06
C LEU A 54 -4.91 3.55 0.24
N VAL A 55 -4.72 4.67 0.91
CA VAL A 55 -4.01 5.84 0.40
C VAL A 55 -2.71 5.96 1.20
N ALA A 56 -1.58 5.84 0.52
CA ALA A 56 -0.26 5.99 1.10
C ALA A 56 0.32 7.34 0.68
N CYS A 57 0.63 8.20 1.66
CA CYS A 57 1.23 9.50 1.43
C CYS A 57 2.68 9.52 1.90
N PHE A 58 3.54 10.12 1.09
CA PHE A 58 4.96 10.21 1.34
C PHE A 58 5.43 11.66 1.38
N SER A 59 6.50 11.89 2.12
CA SER A 59 7.36 13.06 1.96
C SER A 59 8.59 12.64 1.17
N ILE A 60 8.93 13.43 0.15
CA ILE A 60 10.10 13.21 -0.70
C ILE A 60 11.02 14.41 -0.52
N THR A 61 12.27 14.16 -0.17
CA THR A 61 13.29 15.19 0.03
C THR A 61 14.45 14.94 -0.93
N LEU A 62 14.77 15.95 -1.76
CA LEU A 62 15.99 16.01 -2.54
C LEU A 62 17.05 16.76 -1.72
N ASN A 63 18.10 16.04 -1.34
CA ASN A 63 19.22 16.61 -0.59
C ASN A 63 20.21 17.31 -1.54
N ASP A 64 21.05 18.20 -1.01
CA ASP A 64 22.05 18.95 -1.78
C ASP A 64 23.08 18.04 -2.47
N ASP A 65 23.32 16.86 -1.91
CA ASP A 65 24.20 15.84 -2.47
C ASP A 65 23.53 15.03 -3.60
N LEU A 66 22.35 15.46 -4.05
CA LEU A 66 21.50 14.83 -5.06
C LEU A 66 20.95 13.46 -4.64
N SER A 67 21.08 13.08 -3.38
CA SER A 67 20.38 11.90 -2.84
C SER A 67 18.89 12.20 -2.62
N VAL A 68 18.07 11.16 -2.76
CA VAL A 68 16.63 11.25 -2.52
C VAL A 68 16.28 10.44 -1.28
N ALA A 69 15.61 11.08 -0.33
CA ALA A 69 14.99 10.41 0.81
C ALA A 69 13.48 10.43 0.66
N SER A 70 12.83 9.30 0.93
CA SER A 70 11.37 9.20 0.99
C SER A 70 10.93 8.57 2.30
N SER A 71 9.92 9.16 2.94
CA SER A 71 9.32 8.62 4.15
C SER A 71 7.81 8.55 4.03
N LEU A 72 7.21 7.46 4.52
CA LEU A 72 5.77 7.34 4.64
C LEU A 72 5.30 8.28 5.75
N THR A 73 4.43 9.23 5.41
CA THR A 73 3.88 10.20 6.35
C THR A 73 2.46 9.85 6.80
N SER A 74 1.69 9.18 5.95
CA SER A 74 0.34 8.71 6.28
C SER A 74 0.00 7.43 5.52
N LEU A 75 -0.76 6.56 6.18
CA LEU A 75 -1.40 5.40 5.57
C LEU A 75 -2.83 5.31 6.10
N SER A 76 -3.81 5.46 5.22
CA SER A 76 -5.23 5.49 5.58
C SER A 76 -6.06 4.64 4.62
N PHE A 77 -7.25 4.21 5.04
CA PHE A 77 -8.20 3.61 4.11
C PHE A 77 -8.64 4.61 3.05
N GLN A 78 -8.84 4.14 1.82
CA GLN A 78 -9.49 4.94 0.81
C GLN A 78 -10.95 5.14 1.22
N THR A 79 -11.30 6.36 1.61
CA THR A 79 -12.69 6.74 1.92
C THR A 79 -13.31 7.36 0.67
N SER A 80 -14.45 6.82 0.23
CA SER A 80 -15.27 7.35 -0.86
C SER A 80 -15.75 8.78 -0.63
#